data_AF-A0AAU9DLC9-F1
#
_entry.id   AF-A0AAU9DLC9-F1
#
_cell.length_a   1.000
_cell.length_b   1.000
_cell.length_c   1.000
_cell.angle_alpha   90.00
_cell.angle_beta   90.00
_cell.angle_gamma   90.00
#
_symmetry.space_group_name_H-M   'P 1'
#
loop_
_entity.id
_entity.type
_entity.pdbx_description
1 polymer ?
#
loop_
_entity_poly.entity_id
_entity_poly.type
_entity_poly.pdbx_seq_one_letter_code
_entity_poly.pdbx_strand_id
1 'polypeptide(L)'
;MIEIEVEKIRNKKDFIEFVRQLRMDFKENKEEWENDTLENYLEAFQAAIEAMDNYYINNKLEIPKNVPWNIFAEILETAKYYE
;
A
#
# COMPACT_ATOMS: atom_id res chain seq x y z
N MET A 1 -6.44 7.80 11.69
CA MET A 1 -6.24 8.78 10.59
C MET A 1 -4.80 8.71 10.14
N ILE A 2 -4.57 8.48 8.85
CA ILE A 2 -3.24 8.54 8.24
C ILE A 2 -2.87 10.01 8.05
N GLU A 3 -1.77 10.43 8.67
CA GLU A 3 -1.27 11.81 8.64
C GLU A 3 -0.18 12.00 7.57
N ILE A 4 0.58 10.95 7.25
CA ILE A 4 1.60 11.02 6.21
C ILE A 4 0.97 10.91 4.83
N GLU A 5 1.07 11.98 4.04
CA GLU A 5 0.64 11.96 2.64
C GLU A 5 1.51 10.97 1.84
N VAL A 6 0.87 10.06 1.11
CA VAL A 6 1.55 9.06 0.26
C VAL A 6 2.54 9.72 -0.70
N GLU A 7 2.18 10.87 -1.26
CA GLU A 7 3.05 11.65 -2.17
C GLU A 7 4.32 12.21 -1.51
N LYS A 8 4.43 12.20 -0.18
CA LYS A 8 5.60 12.69 0.58
C LYS A 8 6.55 11.59 1.03
N ILE A 9 6.23 10.31 0.78
CA ILE A 9 7.13 9.19 1.09
C ILE A 9 8.34 9.27 0.16
N ARG A 10 9.56 9.36 0.75
CA ARG A 10 10.82 9.47 0.00
C ARG A 10 11.84 8.41 0.37
N ASN A 11 11.71 7.80 1.55
CA ASN A 11 12.70 6.87 2.08
C ASN A 11 12.05 5.77 2.95
N LYS A 12 12.87 4.81 3.39
CA LYS A 12 12.45 3.67 4.21
C LYS A 12 11.77 4.09 5.52
N LYS A 13 12.22 5.17 6.17
CA LYS A 13 11.64 5.65 7.44
C LYS A 13 10.23 6.18 7.20
N ASP A 14 10.02 6.94 6.14
CA ASP A 14 8.69 7.45 5.76
C ASP A 14 7.73 6.28 5.47
N PHE A 15 8.22 5.26 4.76
CA PHE A 15 7.42 4.07 4.45
C PHE A 15 7.05 3.26 5.69
N ILE A 16 7.99 3.05 6.63
CA ILE A 16 7.71 2.38 7.91
C ILE A 16 6.65 3.15 8.69
N GLU A 17 6.75 4.47 8.73
CA GLU A 17 5.79 5.33 9.42
C GLU A 17 4.40 5.25 8.76
N PHE A 18 4.34 5.26 7.43
CA PHE A 18 3.10 5.04 6.69
C PHE A 18 2.45 3.69 7.04
N VAL A 19 3.21 2.60 7.00
CA VAL A 19 2.70 1.26 7.34
C VAL A 19 2.21 1.20 8.80
N ARG A 20 2.92 1.84 9.72
CA ARG A 20 2.51 1.96 11.12
C ARG A 20 1.16 2.67 11.25
N GLN A 21 1.00 3.80 10.58
CA GLN A 21 -0.24 4.58 10.59
C GLN A 21 -1.39 3.83 9.94
N LEU A 22 -1.16 3.18 8.79
CA LEU A 22 -2.15 2.35 8.10
C LEU A 22 -2.65 1.21 9.01
N ARG A 23 -1.75 0.52 9.71
CA ARG A 23 -2.11 -0.54 10.67
C ARG A 23 -2.91 0.01 11.86
N MET A 24 -2.54 1.19 12.37
CA MET A 24 -3.29 1.83 13.46
C MET A 24 -4.68 2.27 13.00
N ASP A 25 -4.77 2.83 11.81
CA ASP A 25 -6.03 3.24 11.21
C ASP A 25 -6.98 2.06 11.03
N PHE A 26 -6.49 0.93 10.51
CA PHE A 26 -7.27 -0.31 10.45
C PHE A 26 -7.75 -0.78 11.83
N LYS A 27 -6.91 -0.67 12.86
CA LYS A 27 -7.25 -1.10 14.22
C LYS A 27 -8.30 -0.20 14.87
N GLU A 28 -8.19 1.11 14.69
CA GLU A 28 -9.02 2.12 15.36
C GLU A 28 -10.32 2.39 14.60
N ASN A 29 -10.30 2.29 13.27
CA ASN A 29 -11.39 2.67 12.37
C ASN A 29 -11.84 1.48 11.51
N LYS A 30 -11.78 0.25 12.04
CA LYS A 30 -12.08 -0.98 11.28
C LYS A 30 -13.42 -0.92 10.55
N GLU A 31 -14.44 -0.31 11.16
CA GLU A 31 -15.80 -0.20 10.59
C GLU A 31 -15.85 0.69 9.33
N GLU A 32 -14.84 1.53 9.11
CA GLU A 32 -14.72 2.39 7.92
C GLU A 32 -14.03 1.68 6.74
N TRP A 33 -13.43 0.50 6.99
CA TRP A 33 -12.71 -0.25 5.98
C TRP A 33 -13.65 -1.21 5.25
N GLU A 34 -13.76 -1.05 3.93
CA GLU A 34 -14.50 -1.98 3.05
C GLU A 34 -13.82 -3.36 2.98
N ASN A 35 -12.47 -3.37 2.98
CA ASN A 35 -11.64 -4.57 2.89
C ASN A 35 -11.02 -4.89 4.25
N ASP A 36 -11.85 -5.36 5.18
CA ASP A 36 -11.50 -5.47 6.61
C ASP A 36 -10.92 -6.84 7.04
N THR A 37 -10.75 -7.75 6.08
CA THR A 37 -10.05 -9.03 6.24
C THR A 37 -8.74 -9.01 5.44
N LEU A 38 -7.77 -9.83 5.85
CA LEU A 38 -6.50 -9.93 5.11
C LEU A 38 -6.74 -10.41 3.66
N GLU A 39 -7.67 -11.33 3.45
CA GLU A 39 -8.01 -11.85 2.11
C GLU A 39 -8.58 -10.74 1.22
N ASN A 40 -9.62 -10.03 1.67
CA ASN A 40 -10.23 -8.94 0.90
C ASN A 40 -9.22 -7.80 0.66
N TYR A 41 -8.38 -7.51 1.65
CA TYR A 41 -7.35 -6.46 1.51
C TYR A 41 -6.30 -6.84 0.46
N LEU A 42 -5.87 -8.11 0.42
CA LEU A 42 -4.93 -8.58 -0.61
C LEU A 42 -5.56 -8.63 -2.00
N GLU A 43 -6.84 -9.00 -2.11
CA GLU A 43 -7.59 -8.93 -3.37
C GLU A 43 -7.69 -7.48 -3.89
N ALA A 44 -8.09 -6.54 -3.02
CA ALA A 44 -8.14 -5.12 -3.35
C ALA A 44 -6.76 -4.55 -3.69
N PHE A 45 -5.71 -5.00 -3.01
CA PHE A 45 -4.33 -4.61 -3.29
C PHE A 45 -3.89 -5.10 -4.69
N GLN A 46 -4.21 -6.33 -5.07
CA GLN A 46 -3.96 -6.85 -6.42
C GLN A 46 -4.70 -5.99 -7.47
N ALA A 47 -6.00 -5.76 -7.27
CA ALA A 47 -6.80 -4.94 -8.18
C ALA A 47 -6.25 -3.51 -8.32
N ALA A 48 -5.74 -2.92 -7.24
CA ALA A 48 -5.11 -1.60 -7.26
C ALA A 48 -3.83 -1.58 -8.10
N ILE A 49 -3.00 -2.65 -8.06
CA ILE A 49 -1.81 -2.77 -8.91
C ILE A 49 -2.21 -2.90 -10.38
N GLU A 50 -3.19 -3.75 -10.69
CA GLU A 50 -3.70 -3.94 -12.06
C GLU A 50 -4.28 -2.64 -12.65
N ALA A 51 -4.93 -1.82 -11.82
CA ALA A 51 -5.48 -0.53 -12.20
C ALA A 51 -4.47 0.61 -12.21
N MET A 52 -3.26 0.41 -11.68
CA MET A 52 -2.29 1.48 -11.42
C MET A 52 -1.98 2.29 -12.68
N ASP A 53 -1.62 1.64 -13.79
CA ASP A 53 -1.27 2.33 -15.04
C ASP A 53 -2.43 3.19 -15.56
N ASN A 54 -3.66 2.67 -15.50
CA ASN A 54 -4.86 3.40 -15.91
C ASN A 54 -5.08 4.64 -15.03
N TYR A 55 -4.82 4.54 -13.72
CA TYR A 55 -4.88 5.69 -12.81
C TYR A 55 -3.89 6.79 -13.23
N TYR A 56 -2.64 6.45 -13.52
CA TYR A 56 -1.63 7.44 -13.98
C TYR A 56 -2.04 8.07 -15.33
N ILE A 57 -2.47 7.25 -16.29
CA ILE A 57 -2.91 7.71 -17.62
C ILE A 57 -4.09 8.69 -17.50
N ASN A 58 -5.13 8.31 -16.76
CA ASN A 58 -6.35 9.12 -16.61
C ASN A 58 -6.09 10.47 -15.94
N ASN A 59 -5.10 10.52 -15.04
CA ASN A 59 -4.70 11.75 -14.35
C ASN A 59 -3.59 12.54 -15.07
N LYS A 60 -3.17 12.12 -16.28
CA LYS A 60 -2.08 12.72 -17.05
C LYS A 60 -0.75 12.78 -16.28
N LEU A 61 -0.52 11.79 -15.43
CA LEU A 61 0.71 11.61 -14.67
C LEU A 61 1.67 10.69 -15.42
N GLU A 62 2.98 10.84 -15.18
CA GLU A 62 3.95 9.89 -15.72
C GLU A 62 3.86 8.56 -14.97
N ILE A 63 3.71 7.45 -15.70
CA ILE A 63 3.74 6.11 -15.12
C ILE A 63 5.12 5.87 -14.48
N PRO A 64 5.19 5.47 -13.20
CA PRO A 64 6.46 5.19 -12.55
C PRO A 64 7.28 4.15 -13.31
N LYS A 65 8.54 4.49 -13.61
CA LYS A 65 9.49 3.58 -14.25
C LYS A 65 10.43 3.01 -13.19
N ASN A 66 10.92 1.79 -13.42
CA ASN A 66 11.89 1.10 -12.55
C ASN A 66 11.37 0.85 -11.12
N VAL A 67 10.07 0.57 -10.95
CA VAL A 67 9.51 0.14 -9.67
C VAL A 67 10.14 -1.21 -9.28
N PRO A 68 10.77 -1.34 -8.10
CA PRO A 68 11.44 -2.58 -7.69
C PRO A 68 10.43 -3.60 -7.14
N TRP A 69 9.59 -4.15 -8.02
CA TRP A 69 8.48 -5.06 -7.67
C TRP A 69 8.91 -6.26 -6.83
N ASN A 70 10.11 -6.80 -7.07
CA ASN A 70 10.67 -7.91 -6.32
C ASN A 70 10.84 -7.61 -4.82
N ILE A 71 11.11 -6.35 -4.44
CA ILE A 71 11.26 -5.97 -3.04
C ILE A 71 9.90 -5.99 -2.32
N PHE A 72 8.83 -5.57 -2.99
CA PHE A 72 7.47 -5.70 -2.44
C PHE A 72 7.09 -7.17 -2.23
N ALA A 73 7.41 -8.03 -3.20
CA ALA A 73 7.17 -9.47 -3.09
C ALA A 73 7.95 -10.09 -1.91
N GLU A 74 9.23 -9.76 -1.75
CA GLU A 74 10.07 -10.25 -0.64
C GLU A 74 9.51 -9.82 0.73
N ILE A 75 9.05 -8.57 0.85
CA ILE A 75 8.44 -8.05 2.08
C ILE A 75 7.14 -8.80 2.41
N LEU A 76 6.24 -8.96 1.43
CA LEU A 76 4.97 -9.66 1.62
C LEU A 76 5.19 -11.14 1.97
N GLU A 77 6.14 -11.79 1.30
CA GLU A 77 6.49 -13.19 1.56
C GLU A 77 7.07 -13.36 2.96
N THR A 78 7.99 -12.49 3.38
CA THR A 78 8.62 -12.55 4.70
C THR A 78 7.61 -12.26 5.82
N ALA A 79 6.74 -11.27 5.65
CA ALA A 79 5.70 -10.91 6.61
C ALA A 79 4.67 -12.03 6.85
N LYS A 80 4.52 -12.96 5.90
CA LYS A 80 3.67 -14.15 6.09
C LYS A 80 4.25 -15.15 7.11
N TYR A 81 5.58 -15.17 7.30
CA TYR A 81 6.26 -16.23 8.04
C TYR A 81 6.96 -15.79 9.34
N TYR A 82 7.56 -14.60 9.39
CA TYR A 82 8.60 -14.29 10.39
C TYR A 82 8.38 -13.05 11.27
N GLU A 83 7.49 -12.12 10.90
CA GLU A 83 7.24 -10.84 11.63
C GLU A 83 5.77 -10.67 12.05
#